data_AF-A0AB34FRC2-F1
#
_entry.id   AF-A0AB34FRC2-F1
#
_cell.length_a   1.000
_cell.length_b   1.000
_cell.length_c   1.000
_cell.angle_alpha   90.00
_cell.angle_beta   90.00
_cell.angle_gamma   90.00
#
_symmetry.space_group_name_H-M   'P 1'
#
loop_
_entity.id
_entity.type
_entity.pdbx_description
1 polymer ?
#
loop_
_entity_poly.entity_id
_entity_poly.type
_entity_poly.pdbx_seq_one_letter_code
_entity_poly.pdbx_strand_id
1 'polypeptide(L)'
;MAQLTDINSRLLDLASILPKQQGSHANGRAGDDGNGFPIDEMFKLTRGVADILDRFPATSSGKEHNTLEGADPGSAMFVLSTYVRLLDMYQRVFNMVKKELAQADQGAAFKHWKLPDVTVGSFAVESSPSLQMSLTIQLAEEFLVRLRNATAALDPALRGAEEQLAGGGGGTGGADGSSMFSEVVDVSYCAVRAKEEKLGRHLAQLRDEIEAFLDG
;
A
#
# COMPACT_ATOMS: atom_id res chain seq x y z
N MET A 1 -9.60 -8.05 -13.71
CA MET A 1 -8.28 -7.50 -14.13
C MET A 1 -8.37 -6.09 -14.73
N ALA A 2 -9.26 -5.79 -15.69
CA ALA A 2 -9.33 -4.44 -16.30
C ALA A 2 -9.47 -3.27 -15.30
N GLN A 3 -10.25 -3.43 -14.22
CA GLN A 3 -10.38 -2.43 -13.16
C GLN A 3 -9.06 -2.21 -12.39
N LEU A 4 -8.32 -3.28 -12.08
CA LEU A 4 -7.02 -3.17 -11.42
C LEU A 4 -5.99 -2.51 -12.35
N THR A 5 -6.07 -2.76 -13.66
CA THR A 5 -5.26 -2.06 -14.66
C THR A 5 -5.54 -0.56 -14.69
N ASP A 6 -6.81 -0.13 -14.66
CA ASP A 6 -7.17 1.30 -14.59
C ASP A 6 -6.62 1.95 -13.31
N ILE A 7 -6.82 1.30 -12.16
CA ILE A 7 -6.28 1.78 -10.88
C ILE A 7 -4.76 1.89 -10.94
N ASN A 8 -4.08 0.88 -11.50
CA ASN A 8 -2.64 0.89 -11.62
C ASN A 8 -2.11 2.01 -12.53
N SER A 9 -2.82 2.34 -13.61
CA SER A 9 -2.50 3.50 -14.46
C SER A 9 -2.63 4.81 -13.66
N ARG A 10 -3.73 4.98 -12.93
CA ARG A 10 -3.93 6.16 -12.07
C ARG A 10 -2.87 6.27 -10.96
N LEU A 11 -2.48 5.14 -10.36
CA LEU A 11 -1.39 5.10 -9.37
C LEU A 11 -0.05 5.52 -10.00
N LEU A 12 0.20 5.16 -11.26
CA LEU A 12 1.42 5.56 -11.97
C LEU A 12 1.43 7.07 -12.22
N ASP A 13 0.31 7.64 -12.65
CA ASP A 13 0.15 9.07 -12.84
C ASP A 13 0.35 9.81 -11.52
N LEU A 14 -0.29 9.33 -10.45
CA LEU A 14 -0.16 9.93 -9.12
C LEU A 14 1.27 9.83 -8.57
N ALA A 15 1.95 8.70 -8.81
CA ALA A 15 3.35 8.52 -8.41
C ALA A 15 4.31 9.44 -9.17
N SER A 16 3.93 9.93 -10.36
CA SER A 16 4.74 10.87 -11.15
C SER A 16 4.76 12.28 -10.54
N ILE A 17 3.71 12.64 -9.79
CA ILE A 17 3.51 13.93 -9.13
C ILE A 17 4.26 13.98 -7.80
N LEU A 18 4.58 12.81 -7.20
CA LEU A 18 5.39 12.75 -5.99
C LEU A 18 6.78 13.39 -6.25
N PRO A 19 7.20 14.36 -5.42
CA PRO A 19 8.54 14.94 -5.51
C PRO A 19 9.60 13.85 -5.56
N LYS A 20 10.31 13.75 -6.70
CA LYS A 20 11.44 12.82 -6.82
C LYS A 20 12.48 13.23 -5.79
N GLN A 21 12.98 12.27 -5.02
CA GLN A 21 14.02 12.44 -4.01
C GLN A 21 15.40 12.84 -4.60
N GLN A 22 15.45 13.69 -5.61
CA GLN A 22 16.68 14.16 -6.22
C GLN A 22 17.17 15.39 -5.46
N GLY A 23 18.39 15.27 -4.94
CA GLY A 23 18.93 16.14 -3.91
C GLY A 23 19.29 17.55 -4.35
N SER A 24 19.57 18.34 -3.30
CA SER A 24 20.35 19.58 -3.29
C SER A 24 19.78 20.77 -4.10
N HIS A 25 19.34 21.77 -3.33
CA HIS A 25 19.34 23.20 -3.63
C HIS A 25 19.19 23.62 -5.10
N ALA A 26 18.00 24.09 -5.46
CA ALA A 26 17.85 25.14 -6.46
C ALA A 26 16.83 26.18 -5.96
N ASN A 27 17.38 27.29 -5.49
CA ASN A 27 16.71 28.57 -5.39
C ASN A 27 16.09 28.91 -6.76
N GLY A 28 14.76 29.02 -6.86
CA GLY A 28 14.14 29.46 -8.11
C GLY A 28 12.65 29.17 -8.26
N ARG A 29 11.86 30.20 -7.96
CA ARG A 29 10.46 30.44 -8.34
C ARG A 29 9.40 29.67 -7.55
N ALA A 30 8.80 30.41 -6.62
CA ALA A 30 7.39 30.31 -6.31
C ALA A 30 6.57 30.28 -7.61
N GLY A 31 6.24 29.08 -8.07
CA GLY A 31 5.07 28.82 -8.87
C GLY A 31 3.91 28.72 -7.88
N ASP A 32 3.17 29.82 -7.79
CA ASP A 32 1.79 29.86 -7.34
C ASP A 32 1.00 28.76 -8.08
N ASP A 33 0.69 27.67 -7.37
CA ASP A 33 -0.47 26.80 -7.59
C ASP A 33 -0.58 25.88 -6.39
N GLY A 34 -1.56 26.16 -5.52
CA GLY A 34 -1.84 25.42 -4.28
C GLY A 34 -2.33 24.00 -4.49
N ASN A 35 -1.50 23.13 -5.06
CA ASN A 35 -1.82 21.72 -5.27
C ASN A 35 -0.77 20.84 -4.58
N GLY A 36 -0.84 20.79 -3.25
CA GLY A 36 -0.14 19.80 -2.44
C GLY A 36 -0.49 18.37 -2.89
N PHE A 37 0.34 17.39 -2.53
CA PHE A 37 0.11 16.00 -2.94
C PHE A 37 -1.29 15.52 -2.47
N PRO A 38 -2.17 15.04 -3.38
CA PRO A 38 -3.52 14.64 -3.03
C PRO A 38 -3.51 13.22 -2.43
N ILE A 39 -3.22 13.15 -1.13
CA ILE A 39 -3.15 11.88 -0.40
C ILE A 39 -4.50 11.16 -0.37
N ASP A 40 -5.61 11.90 -0.45
CA ASP A 40 -6.96 11.36 -0.54
C ASP A 40 -7.17 10.53 -1.81
N GLU A 41 -6.60 10.94 -2.95
CA GLU A 41 -6.67 10.17 -4.19
C GLU A 41 -5.85 8.88 -4.08
N MET A 42 -4.66 8.94 -3.48
CA MET A 42 -3.86 7.74 -3.21
C MET A 42 -4.66 6.75 -2.35
N PHE A 43 -5.31 7.23 -1.30
CA PHE A 43 -6.12 6.40 -0.40
C PHE A 43 -7.36 5.82 -1.09
N LYS A 44 -8.04 6.59 -1.94
CA LYS A 44 -9.15 6.07 -2.77
C LYS A 44 -8.68 4.94 -3.69
N LEU A 45 -7.52 5.11 -4.33
CA LEU A 45 -6.93 4.09 -5.20
C LEU A 45 -6.51 2.86 -4.39
N THR A 46 -5.85 3.03 -3.24
CA THR A 46 -5.51 1.90 -2.34
C THR A 46 -6.74 1.12 -1.92
N ARG A 47 -7.80 1.83 -1.50
CA ARG A 47 -9.08 1.21 -1.16
C ARG A 47 -9.67 0.45 -2.35
N GLY A 48 -9.62 1.03 -3.55
CA GLY A 48 -10.06 0.37 -4.77
C GLY A 48 -9.30 -0.93 -5.06
N VAL A 49 -7.97 -0.95 -4.85
CA VAL A 49 -7.17 -2.19 -4.95
C VAL A 49 -7.65 -3.21 -3.92
N ALA A 50 -7.75 -2.83 -2.65
CA ALA A 50 -8.21 -3.73 -1.58
C ALA A 50 -9.62 -4.28 -1.84
N ASP A 51 -10.56 -3.42 -2.25
CA ASP A 51 -11.93 -3.82 -2.59
C ASP A 51 -11.97 -4.79 -3.78
N ILE A 52 -11.09 -4.64 -4.78
CA ILE A 52 -10.98 -5.59 -5.90
C ILE A 52 -10.41 -6.92 -5.41
N LEU A 53 -9.37 -6.89 -4.57
CA LEU A 53 -8.75 -8.08 -4.01
C LEU A 53 -9.72 -8.87 -3.12
N ASP A 54 -10.50 -8.17 -2.28
CA ASP A 54 -11.55 -8.76 -1.44
C ASP A 54 -12.74 -9.30 -2.27
N ARG A 55 -12.97 -8.75 -3.46
CA ARG A 55 -14.03 -9.18 -4.39
C ARG A 55 -13.67 -10.37 -5.26
N PHE A 56 -12.42 -10.85 -5.26
CA PHE A 56 -12.11 -12.16 -5.84
C PHE A 56 -12.82 -13.20 -4.98
N PRO A 57 -14.01 -13.67 -5.36
CA PRO A 57 -14.82 -14.46 -4.46
C PRO A 57 -14.21 -15.83 -4.37
N ALA A 58 -14.11 -16.37 -3.15
CA ALA A 58 -14.22 -17.80 -2.83
C ALA A 58 -15.43 -18.41 -3.57
N THR A 59 -15.33 -18.67 -4.87
CA THR A 59 -16.43 -19.23 -5.65
C THR A 59 -16.48 -20.74 -5.43
N SER A 60 -17.10 -21.18 -4.35
CA SER A 60 -18.10 -22.26 -4.34
C SER A 60 -18.42 -22.69 -2.90
N SER A 61 -19.71 -22.67 -2.58
CA SER A 61 -20.40 -23.55 -1.63
C SER A 61 -19.59 -24.12 -0.45
N GLY A 62 -19.57 -23.39 0.68
CA GLY A 62 -19.34 -23.96 2.01
C GLY A 62 -17.95 -24.57 2.25
N LYS A 63 -17.14 -23.87 3.05
CA LYS A 63 -15.72 -24.07 3.40
C LYS A 63 -14.76 -23.32 2.49
N GLU A 64 -14.29 -22.21 3.04
CA GLU A 64 -12.91 -21.71 3.00
C GLU A 64 -12.07 -22.18 1.80
N HIS A 65 -11.97 -21.36 0.75
CA HIS A 65 -10.80 -21.29 -0.13
C HIS A 65 -10.80 -19.94 -0.87
N ASN A 66 -9.77 -19.13 -0.60
CA ASN A 66 -9.54 -17.84 -1.24
C ASN A 66 -9.13 -18.05 -2.71
N THR A 67 -9.86 -17.45 -3.64
CA THR A 67 -9.76 -17.70 -5.10
C THR A 67 -8.57 -17.03 -5.80
N LEU A 68 -7.51 -16.77 -5.05
CA LEU A 68 -6.17 -16.51 -5.60
C LEU A 68 -5.36 -17.81 -5.78
N GLU A 69 -5.83 -18.92 -5.21
CA GLU A 69 -5.24 -20.25 -5.32
C GLU A 69 -5.24 -20.80 -6.77
N GLY A 70 -6.12 -20.26 -7.63
CA GLY A 70 -6.19 -20.56 -9.07
C GLY A 70 -5.78 -19.41 -9.99
N ALA A 71 -5.22 -18.32 -9.43
CA ALA A 71 -4.76 -17.19 -10.25
C ALA A 71 -3.58 -17.65 -11.11
N ASP A 72 -3.64 -17.33 -12.41
CA ASP A 72 -2.48 -17.55 -13.27
C ASP A 72 -1.28 -16.75 -12.70
N PRO A 73 -0.03 -17.26 -12.83
CA PRO A 73 1.13 -16.59 -12.27
C PRO A 73 1.31 -15.13 -12.74
N GLY A 74 0.81 -14.79 -13.93
CA GLY A 74 0.82 -13.41 -14.44
C GLY A 74 -0.09 -12.48 -13.67
N SER A 75 -1.30 -12.93 -13.33
CA SER A 75 -2.26 -12.21 -12.49
C SER A 75 -1.73 -12.01 -11.08
N ALA A 76 -1.12 -13.04 -10.48
CA ALA A 76 -0.47 -12.94 -9.18
C ALA A 76 0.68 -11.91 -9.20
N MET A 77 1.56 -11.99 -10.20
CA MET A 77 2.64 -11.00 -10.38
C MET A 77 2.12 -9.59 -10.60
N PHE A 78 1.02 -9.42 -11.34
CA PHE A 78 0.42 -8.11 -11.56
C PHE A 78 -0.10 -7.51 -10.25
N VAL A 79 -0.78 -8.31 -9.42
CA VAL A 79 -1.22 -7.90 -8.09
C VAL A 79 -0.03 -7.51 -7.22
N LEU A 80 1.00 -8.36 -7.13
CA LEU A 80 2.20 -8.07 -6.35
C LEU A 80 2.92 -6.82 -6.84
N SER A 81 3.02 -6.61 -8.16
CA SER A 81 3.64 -5.41 -8.74
C SER A 81 2.86 -4.13 -8.39
N THR A 82 1.52 -4.22 -8.34
CA THR A 82 0.65 -3.12 -7.92
C THR A 82 0.82 -2.83 -6.43
N TYR A 83 0.92 -3.88 -5.61
CA TYR A 83 1.16 -3.74 -4.18
C TYR A 83 2.54 -3.11 -3.91
N VAL A 84 3.60 -3.56 -4.58
CA VAL A 84 4.95 -2.97 -4.46
C VAL A 84 4.95 -1.48 -4.80
N ARG A 85 4.19 -1.06 -5.83
CA ARG A 85 4.03 0.35 -6.22
C ARG A 85 3.34 1.15 -5.12
N LEU A 86 2.28 0.62 -4.53
CA LEU A 86 1.64 1.25 -3.37
C LEU A 86 2.63 1.41 -2.21
N LEU A 87 3.39 0.37 -1.88
CA LEU A 87 4.42 0.43 -0.83
C LEU A 87 5.47 1.51 -1.11
N ASP A 88 5.93 1.66 -2.36
CA ASP A 88 6.86 2.73 -2.75
C ASP A 88 6.26 4.12 -2.57
N MET A 89 5.00 4.30 -2.96
CA MET A 89 4.29 5.56 -2.80
C MET A 89 4.13 5.91 -1.32
N TYR A 90 3.68 4.95 -0.50
CA TYR A 90 3.57 5.13 0.95
C TYR A 90 4.90 5.51 1.58
N GLN A 91 6.00 4.82 1.23
CA GLN A 91 7.32 5.15 1.73
C GLN A 91 7.74 6.59 1.38
N ARG A 92 7.48 7.02 0.14
CA ARG A 92 7.79 8.41 -0.29
C ARG A 92 6.95 9.43 0.46
N VAL A 93 5.66 9.16 0.61
CA VAL A 93 4.72 9.99 1.38
C VAL A 93 5.21 10.15 2.82
N PHE A 94 5.49 9.06 3.52
CA PHE A 94 5.92 9.14 4.93
C PHE A 94 7.27 9.83 5.09
N ASN A 95 8.21 9.63 4.16
CA ASN A 95 9.47 10.37 4.16
C ASN A 95 9.26 11.88 4.02
N MET A 96 8.24 12.32 3.27
CA MET A 96 7.90 13.74 3.16
C MET A 96 7.26 14.24 4.45
N VAL A 97 6.33 13.47 5.05
CA VAL A 97 5.72 13.82 6.35
C VAL A 97 6.79 13.99 7.42
N LYS A 98 7.74 13.05 7.50
CA LYS A 98 8.87 13.12 8.44
C LYS A 98 9.71 14.39 8.26
N LYS A 99 10.00 14.77 7.01
CA LYS A 99 10.77 15.99 6.71
C LYS A 99 10.03 17.25 7.12
N GLU A 100 8.72 17.30 6.88
CA GLU A 100 7.93 18.44 7.29
C GLU A 100 7.76 18.52 8.80
N LEU A 101 7.58 17.38 9.49
CA LEU A 101 7.56 17.33 10.94
C LEU A 101 8.85 17.90 11.54
N ALA A 102 10.00 17.56 10.97
CA ALA A 102 11.29 18.11 11.37
C ALA A 102 11.43 19.64 11.10
N GLN A 103 10.59 20.22 10.23
CA GLN A 103 10.57 21.66 9.92
C GLN A 103 9.39 22.40 10.57
N ALA A 104 8.43 21.68 11.15
CA ALA A 104 7.17 22.21 11.68
C ALA A 104 7.35 23.14 12.89
N ASP A 105 8.51 23.09 13.55
CA ASP A 105 8.90 23.97 14.67
C ASP A 105 8.87 25.48 14.34
N GLN A 106 8.78 25.88 13.07
CA GLN A 106 8.82 27.29 12.63
C GLN A 106 7.47 27.87 12.18
N GLY A 107 6.35 27.34 12.68
CA GLY A 107 5.03 28.00 12.61
C GLY A 107 4.24 27.81 11.32
N ALA A 108 4.62 26.83 10.49
CA ALA A 108 4.00 26.55 9.19
C ALA A 108 3.93 25.05 8.89
N ALA A 109 3.36 24.26 9.80
CA ALA A 109 3.25 22.82 9.63
C ALA A 109 2.32 22.45 8.46
N PHE A 110 2.71 21.47 7.66
CA PHE A 110 1.88 20.77 6.66
C PHE A 110 1.33 21.58 5.48
N LYS A 111 1.96 22.70 5.10
CA LYS A 111 1.51 23.55 3.98
C LYS A 111 1.55 22.88 2.60
N HIS A 112 2.34 21.82 2.41
CA HIS A 112 2.46 21.14 1.10
C HIS A 112 1.52 19.93 0.97
N TRP A 113 0.62 19.69 1.93
CA TRP A 113 -0.34 18.60 1.89
C TRP A 113 -1.76 19.11 1.72
N LYS A 114 -2.51 18.41 0.87
CA LYS A 114 -3.97 18.47 0.91
C LYS A 114 -4.46 17.41 1.88
N LEU A 115 -4.47 17.74 3.17
CA LEU A 115 -4.96 16.83 4.20
C LEU A 115 -6.45 16.56 3.98
N PRO A 116 -6.92 15.32 4.24
CA PRO A 116 -8.33 15.00 4.07
C PRO A 116 -9.18 15.78 5.07
N ASP A 117 -10.29 16.33 4.59
CA ASP A 117 -11.30 16.95 5.46
C ASP A 117 -11.89 15.88 6.38
N VAL A 118 -11.87 16.16 7.68
CA VAL A 118 -12.43 15.26 8.68
C VAL A 118 -13.90 15.62 8.89
N THR A 119 -14.79 14.71 8.49
CA THR A 119 -16.22 14.85 8.73
C THR A 119 -16.69 13.75 9.69
N VAL A 120 -17.52 14.13 10.66
CA VAL A 120 -18.18 13.18 11.58
C VAL A 120 -19.67 13.27 11.30
N GLY A 121 -20.17 12.30 10.52
CA GLY A 121 -21.54 12.31 10.02
C GLY A 121 -21.77 13.48 9.05
N SER A 122 -22.68 14.39 9.37
CA SER A 122 -22.99 15.58 8.58
C SER A 122 -22.18 16.83 8.97
N PHE A 123 -21.31 16.74 9.97
CA PHE A 123 -20.56 17.88 10.49
C PHE A 123 -19.10 17.83 10.02
N ALA A 124 -18.62 18.90 9.40
CA ALA A 124 -17.19 19.12 9.17
C ALA A 124 -16.55 19.55 10.49
N VAL A 125 -15.53 18.82 10.94
CA VAL A 125 -14.79 19.13 12.16
C VAL A 125 -13.61 20.00 11.79
N GLU A 126 -13.52 21.20 12.36
CA GLU A 126 -12.29 22.00 12.32
C GLU A 126 -11.18 21.23 13.05
N SER A 127 -10.38 20.50 12.27
CA SER A 127 -9.35 19.61 12.80
C SER A 127 -8.01 20.33 12.77
N SER A 128 -7.23 20.20 13.83
CA SER A 128 -5.86 20.70 13.81
C SER A 128 -5.04 19.93 12.75
N PRO A 129 -4.09 20.58 12.04
CA PRO A 129 -3.26 19.90 11.04
C PRO A 129 -2.53 18.68 11.59
N SER A 130 -2.12 18.72 12.86
CA SER A 130 -1.47 17.60 13.54
C SER A 130 -2.41 16.40 13.74
N LEU A 131 -3.68 16.64 14.10
CA LEU A 131 -4.70 15.58 14.19
C LEU A 131 -4.99 14.98 12.81
N GLN A 132 -5.14 15.82 11.79
CA GLN A 132 -5.34 15.35 10.42
C GLN A 132 -4.18 14.49 9.93
N MET A 133 -2.94 14.84 10.29
CA MET A 133 -1.76 14.05 9.94
C MET A 133 -1.71 12.71 10.68
N SER A 134 -2.02 12.69 11.99
CA SER A 134 -2.14 11.46 12.77
C SER A 134 -3.19 10.51 12.18
N LEU A 135 -4.39 11.04 11.88
CA LEU A 135 -5.46 10.27 11.23
C LEU A 135 -5.04 9.74 9.85
N THR A 136 -4.32 10.54 9.08
CA THR A 136 -3.80 10.17 7.75
C THR A 136 -2.85 8.97 7.85
N ILE A 137 -1.97 8.94 8.86
CA ILE A 137 -1.06 7.83 9.11
C ILE A 137 -1.81 6.58 9.57
N GLN A 138 -2.73 6.72 10.52
CA GLN A 138 -3.58 5.61 10.97
C GLN A 138 -4.34 4.97 9.81
N LEU A 139 -4.95 5.79 8.95
CA LEU A 139 -5.67 5.29 7.79
C LEU A 139 -4.74 4.57 6.81
N ALA A 140 -3.51 5.04 6.64
CA ALA A 140 -2.51 4.37 5.82
C ALA A 140 -2.09 3.01 6.40
N GLU A 141 -1.90 2.92 7.73
CA GLU A 141 -1.64 1.66 8.43
C GLU A 141 -2.75 0.63 8.20
N GLU A 142 -4.00 1.05 8.38
CA GLU A 142 -5.19 0.21 8.15
C GLU A 142 -5.24 -0.30 6.70
N PHE A 143 -4.93 0.55 5.73
CA PHE A 143 -4.87 0.12 4.34
C PHE A 143 -3.77 -0.89 4.06
N LEU A 144 -2.59 -0.74 4.68
CA LEU A 144 -1.51 -1.71 4.54
C LEU A 144 -1.90 -3.07 5.12
N VAL A 145 -2.53 -3.09 6.30
CA VAL A 145 -3.08 -4.31 6.92
C VAL A 145 -4.10 -4.96 6.00
N ARG A 146 -5.00 -4.17 5.41
CA ARG A 146 -6.02 -4.70 4.51
C ARG A 146 -5.41 -5.29 3.23
N LEU A 147 -4.44 -4.62 2.60
CA LEU A 147 -3.74 -5.14 1.42
C LEU A 147 -2.98 -6.44 1.72
N ARG A 148 -2.35 -6.53 2.90
CA ARG A 148 -1.73 -7.77 3.37
C ARG A 148 -2.73 -8.91 3.43
N ASN A 149 -3.86 -8.67 4.09
CA ASN A 149 -4.87 -9.71 4.28
C ASN A 149 -5.44 -10.15 2.92
N ALA A 150 -5.68 -9.19 2.02
CA ALA A 150 -6.20 -9.46 0.69
C ALA A 150 -5.20 -10.18 -0.24
N THR A 151 -3.90 -10.14 0.09
CA THR A 151 -2.84 -10.88 -0.64
C THR A 151 -2.37 -12.13 0.11
N ALA A 152 -2.92 -12.45 1.28
CA ALA A 152 -2.52 -13.61 2.08
C ALA A 152 -2.68 -14.94 1.33
N ALA A 153 -3.63 -15.03 0.40
CA ALA A 153 -3.82 -16.21 -0.44
C ALA A 153 -2.65 -16.50 -1.39
N LEU A 154 -1.73 -15.55 -1.59
CA LEU A 154 -0.49 -15.75 -2.35
C LEU A 154 0.66 -16.27 -1.49
N ASP A 155 0.44 -16.50 -0.20
CA ASP A 155 1.48 -16.98 0.71
C ASP A 155 1.90 -18.41 0.34
N PRO A 156 3.18 -18.65 -0.02
CA PRO A 156 3.68 -19.99 -0.33
C PRO A 156 3.50 -20.98 0.83
N ALA A 157 3.50 -20.50 2.08
CA ALA A 157 3.34 -21.35 3.26
C ALA A 157 1.92 -21.95 3.37
N LEU A 158 0.90 -21.24 2.89
CA LEU A 158 -0.48 -21.73 2.88
C LEU A 158 -0.70 -22.75 1.75
N ARG A 159 -0.12 -22.50 0.57
CA ARG A 159 -0.22 -23.38 -0.61
C ARG A 159 0.48 -24.74 -0.39
N GLY A 160 1.63 -24.75 0.27
CA GLY A 160 2.37 -25.99 0.54
C GLY A 160 1.71 -26.91 1.59
N ALA A 161 0.85 -26.38 2.45
CA ALA A 161 0.13 -27.16 3.46
C ALA A 161 -1.07 -27.93 2.87
N GLU A 162 -1.72 -27.37 1.85
CA GLU A 162 -2.86 -27.97 1.17
C GLU A 162 -2.43 -29.11 0.23
N GLU A 163 -1.30 -28.97 -0.47
CA GLU A 163 -0.70 -30.04 -1.28
C GLU A 163 -0.28 -31.28 -0.46
N GLN A 164 0.07 -31.10 0.83
CA GLN A 164 0.40 -32.22 1.72
C GLN A 164 -0.82 -32.94 2.29
N LEU A 165 -1.99 -32.28 2.35
CA LEU A 165 -3.23 -32.85 2.87
C LEU A 165 -4.10 -33.48 1.77
N ALA A 166 -4.01 -32.98 0.54
CA ALA A 166 -4.62 -33.58 -0.65
C ALA A 166 -3.73 -34.74 -1.19
N GLY A 167 -3.73 -35.87 -0.47
CA GLY A 167 -2.83 -37.00 -0.72
C GLY A 167 -2.64 -37.39 -2.20
N GLY A 168 -1.38 -37.46 -2.63
CA GLY A 168 -0.98 -38.00 -3.93
C GLY A 168 0.53 -38.21 -4.00
N GLY A 169 0.96 -39.46 -3.82
CA GLY A 169 2.37 -39.84 -3.91
C GLY A 169 2.92 -39.77 -5.34
N GLY A 170 4.25 -39.60 -5.42
CA GLY A 170 5.13 -40.11 -6.47
C GLY A 170 4.74 -39.86 -7.93
N GLY A 171 5.36 -38.85 -8.55
CA GLY A 171 5.29 -38.64 -9.99
C GLY A 171 6.29 -37.61 -10.50
N THR A 172 7.58 -37.97 -10.52
CA THR A 172 8.54 -37.32 -11.41
C THR A 172 8.08 -37.47 -12.86
N GLY A 173 7.58 -36.40 -13.48
CA GLY A 173 7.32 -36.39 -14.92
C GLY A 173 6.28 -35.38 -15.39
N GLY A 174 6.73 -34.17 -15.73
CA GLY A 174 6.05 -33.33 -16.73
C GLY A 174 5.21 -32.16 -16.21
N ALA A 175 5.84 -31.14 -15.59
CA ALA A 175 5.28 -29.80 -15.42
C ALA A 175 6.36 -28.74 -15.11
N ASP A 176 7.48 -28.76 -15.84
CA ASP A 176 8.67 -27.95 -15.51
C ASP A 176 8.46 -26.43 -15.72
N GLY A 177 7.52 -26.05 -16.61
CA GLY A 177 7.24 -24.64 -16.93
C GLY A 177 6.36 -23.91 -15.91
N SER A 178 5.36 -24.56 -15.30
CA SER A 178 4.46 -23.93 -14.33
C SER A 178 5.12 -23.76 -12.95
N SER A 179 6.07 -24.64 -12.62
CA SER A 179 6.83 -24.59 -11.37
C SER A 179 7.72 -23.35 -11.30
N MET A 180 8.44 -23.01 -12.38
CA MET A 180 9.32 -21.83 -12.41
C MET A 180 8.56 -20.51 -12.21
N PHE A 181 7.38 -20.35 -12.81
CA PHE A 181 6.58 -19.14 -12.62
C PHE A 181 5.96 -19.06 -11.22
N SER A 182 5.63 -20.19 -10.60
CA SER A 182 5.18 -20.21 -9.20
C SER A 182 6.31 -19.81 -8.25
N GLU A 183 7.53 -20.33 -8.47
CA GLU A 183 8.71 -19.95 -7.67
C GLU A 183 8.97 -18.44 -7.74
N VAL A 184 8.84 -17.84 -8.92
CA VAL A 184 8.98 -16.37 -9.09
C VAL A 184 7.90 -15.61 -8.32
N VAL A 185 6.67 -16.10 -8.30
CA VAL A 185 5.57 -15.50 -7.51
C VAL A 185 5.90 -15.59 -6.01
N ASP A 186 6.39 -16.73 -5.54
CA ASP A 186 6.73 -16.95 -4.13
C ASP A 186 7.87 -16.02 -3.68
N VAL A 187 8.95 -15.94 -4.47
CA VAL A 187 10.06 -15.01 -4.22
C VAL A 187 9.57 -13.56 -4.23
N SER A 188 8.70 -13.20 -5.18
CA SER A 188 8.14 -11.86 -5.28
C SER A 188 7.26 -11.55 -4.07
N TYR A 189 6.45 -12.50 -3.61
CA TYR A 189 5.63 -12.37 -2.42
C TYR A 189 6.49 -12.11 -1.19
N CYS A 190 7.53 -12.93 -0.95
CA CYS A 190 8.47 -12.73 0.15
C CYS A 190 9.15 -11.35 0.09
N ALA A 191 9.52 -10.88 -1.10
CA ALA A 191 10.10 -9.55 -1.28
C ALA A 191 9.09 -8.43 -0.92
N VAL A 192 7.82 -8.58 -1.31
CA VAL A 192 6.74 -7.66 -0.91
C VAL A 192 6.59 -7.63 0.61
N ARG A 193 6.55 -8.80 1.26
CA ARG A 193 6.44 -8.94 2.72
C ARG A 193 7.58 -8.24 3.46
N ALA A 194 8.82 -8.45 3.03
CA ALA A 194 9.99 -7.81 3.63
C ALA A 194 9.95 -6.27 3.48
N LYS A 195 9.46 -5.78 2.32
CA LYS A 195 9.30 -4.35 2.07
C LYS A 195 8.19 -3.74 2.93
N GLU A 196 7.06 -4.42 3.06
CA GLU A 196 5.95 -4.00 3.92
C GLU A 196 6.38 -3.94 5.39
N GLU A 197 7.11 -4.94 5.89
CA GLU A 197 7.60 -4.95 7.27
C GLU A 197 8.55 -3.77 7.55
N LYS A 198 9.44 -3.46 6.61
CA LYS A 198 10.30 -2.28 6.69
C LYS A 198 9.49 -0.98 6.72
N LEU A 199 8.45 -0.88 5.91
CA LEU A 199 7.55 0.27 5.88
C LEU A 199 6.76 0.39 7.20
N GLY A 200 6.27 -0.72 7.74
CA GLY A 200 5.56 -0.76 9.03
C GLY A 200 6.42 -0.28 10.19
N ARG A 201 7.71 -0.66 10.23
CA ARG A 201 8.66 -0.10 11.21
C ARG A 201 8.83 1.42 11.07
N HIS A 202 8.92 1.91 9.83
CA HIS A 202 9.05 3.33 9.56
C HIS A 202 7.80 4.12 9.99
N LEU A 203 6.62 3.53 9.77
CA LEU A 203 5.34 4.09 10.20
C LEU A 203 5.21 4.18 11.71
N ALA A 204 5.54 3.10 12.43
CA ALA A 204 5.53 3.10 13.89
C ALA A 204 6.42 4.22 14.46
N GLN A 205 7.64 4.37 13.92
CA GLN A 205 8.53 5.46 14.31
C GLN A 205 7.92 6.84 14.01
N LEU A 206 7.33 7.02 12.83
CA LEU A 206 6.73 8.30 12.44
C LEU A 206 5.53 8.66 13.34
N ARG A 207 4.73 7.68 13.72
CA ARG A 207 3.62 7.86 14.67
C ARG A 207 4.14 8.32 16.02
N ASP A 208 5.15 7.64 16.57
CA ASP A 208 5.75 8.02 17.85
C ASP A 208 6.34 9.45 17.81
N GLU A 209 6.94 9.85 16.68
CA GLU A 209 7.44 11.22 16.46
C GLU A 209 6.31 12.28 16.42
N ILE A 210 5.15 11.94 15.86
CA ILE A 210 3.99 12.84 15.81
C ILE A 210 3.30 12.93 17.17
N GLU A 211 3.18 11.82 17.89
CA GLU A 211 2.64 11.81 19.26
C GLU A 211 3.51 12.67 20.18
N ALA A 212 4.84 12.54 20.09
CA ALA A 212 5.76 13.41 20.84
C ALA A 212 5.63 14.89 20.48
N PHE A 213 5.34 15.21 19.20
CA PHE A 213 5.06 16.57 18.76
C PHE A 213 3.70 17.10 19.24
N LEU A 214 2.73 16.23 19.45
CA LEU A 214 1.39 16.58 19.94
C LEU A 214 1.34 16.79 21.46
N ASP A 215 2.18 16.07 22.21
CA ASP A 215 2.24 16.13 23.67
C ASP A 215 3.13 17.27 24.22
N GLY A 216 3.90 17.94 23.35
CA GLY A 216 4.78 19.07 23.69
C GLY A 216 4.12 20.43 23.55
#